data_AF-A0A7R7XKE7-F1
#
_entry.id   AF-A0A7R7XKE7-F1
#
_cell.length_a   1.000
_cell.length_b   1.000
_cell.length_c   1.000
_cell.angle_alpha   90.00
_cell.angle_beta   90.00
_cell.angle_gamma   90.00
#
_symmetry.space_group_name_H-M   'P 1'
#
loop_
_entity.id
_entity.type
_entity.pdbx_description
1 polymer ?
#
loop_
_entity_poly.entity_id
_entity_poly.type
_entity_poly.pdbx_seq_one_letter_code
_entity_poly.pdbx_strand_id
1 'polypeptide(L)'
;MKLSAILAIGLASLAASQSINDVPKCAVPCLQNAVKSETNCGESDFKCACKGDNYKKVQAAATGCTVKACGQNVAVEQVLPAVKKLCGQ
;
A
#
# COMPACT_ATOMS: atom_id res chain seq x y z
N MET A 1 -24.84 9.33 -38.15
CA MET A 1 -24.43 8.14 -37.37
C MET A 1 -23.29 8.63 -36.47
N LYS A 2 -23.51 9.05 -35.21
CA LYS A 2 -23.71 8.21 -34.00
C LYS A 2 -22.71 7.07 -33.91
N LEU A 3 -21.56 7.33 -33.27
CA LEU A 3 -20.72 6.31 -32.65
C LEU A 3 -20.55 6.68 -31.18
N SER A 4 -21.63 6.44 -30.44
CA SER A 4 -21.59 6.21 -29.01
C SER A 4 -20.85 4.89 -28.78
N ALA A 5 -19.73 4.92 -28.09
CA ALA A 5 -19.12 3.72 -27.51
C ALA A 5 -18.43 4.10 -26.20
N ILE A 6 -19.25 4.39 -25.19
CA ILE A 6 -18.86 4.28 -23.79
C ILE A 6 -19.09 2.80 -23.44
N LEU A 7 -18.04 2.06 -23.11
CA LEU A 7 -18.11 1.01 -22.08
C LEU A 7 -16.71 0.64 -21.60
N ALA A 8 -16.37 1.12 -20.41
CA ALA A 8 -15.21 0.71 -19.63
C ALA A 8 -15.46 -0.67 -19.01
N ILE A 9 -14.48 -1.57 -19.07
CA ILE A 9 -14.37 -2.66 -18.10
C ILE A 9 -12.92 -2.68 -17.63
N GLY A 10 -12.63 -1.88 -16.61
CA GLY A 10 -11.38 -1.99 -15.87
C GLY A 10 -11.39 -3.30 -15.10
N LEU A 11 -10.49 -4.22 -15.46
CA LEU A 11 -10.22 -5.43 -14.69
C LEU A 11 -9.69 -4.99 -13.32
N ALA A 12 -10.58 -4.94 -12.33
CA ALA A 12 -10.17 -4.79 -10.95
C ALA A 12 -9.49 -6.10 -10.53
N SER A 13 -8.16 -6.17 -10.67
CA SER A 13 -7.33 -7.27 -10.16
C SER A 13 -7.62 -7.50 -8.66
N LEU A 14 -8.11 -8.70 -8.31
CA LEU A 14 -8.42 -9.11 -6.93
C LEU A 14 -7.16 -9.42 -6.09
N ALA A 15 -6.02 -8.76 -6.34
CA ALA A 15 -4.75 -9.08 -5.68
C ALA A 15 -4.56 -8.42 -4.30
N ALA A 16 -5.46 -7.53 -3.86
CA ALA A 16 -5.24 -6.73 -2.66
C ALA A 16 -5.76 -7.35 -1.35
N SER A 17 -6.59 -8.40 -1.41
CA SER A 17 -7.20 -8.99 -0.20
C SER A 17 -6.34 -10.05 0.50
N GLN A 18 -5.31 -10.58 -0.16
CA GLN A 18 -4.44 -11.62 0.44
C GLN A 18 -3.24 -11.04 1.22
N SER A 19 -3.15 -9.72 1.41
CA SER A 19 -1.85 -9.05 1.38
C SER A 19 -1.47 -8.21 2.60
N ILE A 20 -2.42 -7.70 3.40
CA ILE A 20 -2.10 -6.86 4.58
C ILE A 20 -1.88 -7.69 5.85
N ASN A 21 -2.47 -8.89 5.95
CA ASN A 21 -2.34 -9.74 7.13
C ASN A 21 -0.92 -10.35 7.27
N ASP A 22 -0.18 -10.43 6.17
CA ASP A 22 1.23 -10.84 6.15
C ASP A 22 2.16 -9.72 6.65
N VAL A 23 1.67 -8.47 6.73
CA VAL A 23 2.45 -7.35 7.25
C VAL A 23 2.44 -7.42 8.78
N PRO A 24 3.61 -7.34 9.44
CA PRO A 24 3.69 -7.28 10.89
C PRO A 24 2.78 -6.20 11.48
N LYS A 25 1.97 -6.58 12.49
CA LYS A 25 0.96 -5.69 13.09
C LYS A 25 1.52 -4.36 13.61
N CYS A 26 2.78 -4.34 14.04
CA CYS A 26 3.47 -3.13 14.48
C CYS A 26 3.58 -2.06 13.37
N ALA A 27 3.56 -2.45 12.09
CA ALA A 27 3.71 -1.56 10.94
C ALA A 27 2.38 -1.08 10.35
N VAL A 28 1.28 -1.81 10.57
CA VAL A 28 -0.05 -1.47 10.03
C VAL A 28 -0.48 -0.03 10.34
N PRO A 29 -0.42 0.47 11.58
CA PRO A 29 -0.81 1.86 11.86
C PRO A 29 0.14 2.88 11.20
N CYS A 30 1.42 2.54 11.05
CA CYS A 30 2.37 3.39 10.33
C CYS A 30 2.01 3.52 8.85
N LEU A 31 1.65 2.40 8.21
CA LEU A 31 1.23 2.38 6.81
C LEU A 31 -0.08 3.14 6.62
N GLN A 32 -1.10 2.88 7.45
CA GLN A 32 -2.40 3.58 7.35
C GLN A 32 -2.25 5.10 7.52
N ASN A 33 -1.45 5.54 8.49
CA ASN A 33 -1.15 6.96 8.68
C ASN A 33 -0.41 7.56 7.49
N ALA A 34 0.58 6.84 6.94
CA ALA A 34 1.29 7.30 5.75
C ALA A 34 0.37 7.39 4.52
N VAL A 35 -0.53 6.42 4.32
CA VAL A 35 -1.55 6.50 3.26
C VAL A 35 -2.42 7.73 3.43
N LYS A 36 -2.90 7.99 4.64
CA LYS A 36 -3.77 9.12 4.95
C LYS A 36 -3.08 10.48 4.79
N SER A 37 -1.78 10.57 5.08
CA SER A 37 -1.03 11.83 5.01
C SER A 37 -0.47 12.14 3.62
N GLU A 38 -0.10 11.11 2.86
CA GLU A 38 0.68 11.28 1.62
C GLU A 38 -0.14 11.09 0.34
N THR A 39 -1.37 10.59 0.46
CA THR A 39 -2.20 10.19 -0.69
C THR A 39 -3.65 10.62 -0.51
N ASN A 40 -4.43 10.52 -1.60
CA ASN A 40 -5.88 10.66 -1.57
C ASN A 40 -6.61 9.31 -1.45
N CYS A 41 -5.88 8.23 -1.17
CA CYS A 41 -6.47 6.90 -0.99
C CYS A 41 -7.16 6.81 0.37
N GLY A 42 -8.15 5.92 0.49
CA GLY A 42 -8.64 5.53 1.81
C GLY A 42 -7.52 4.91 2.65
N GLU A 43 -7.50 5.12 3.96
CA GLU A 43 -6.38 4.70 4.84
C GLU A 43 -6.03 3.20 4.77
N SER A 44 -7.01 2.36 4.43
CA SER A 44 -6.83 0.91 4.24
C SER A 44 -6.92 0.46 2.78
N ASP A 45 -7.01 1.40 1.83
CA ASP A 45 -6.97 1.12 0.39
C ASP A 45 -5.51 0.97 -0.08
N PHE A 46 -4.89 -0.11 0.35
CA PHE A 46 -3.52 -0.43 -0.04
C PHE A 46 -3.38 -0.67 -1.54
N LYS A 47 -4.45 -1.07 -2.23
CA LYS A 47 -4.45 -1.19 -3.69
C LYS A 47 -4.23 0.16 -4.37
N CYS A 48 -4.80 1.24 -3.83
CA CYS A 48 -4.57 2.61 -4.28
C CYS A 48 -3.19 3.11 -3.82
N ALA A 49 -2.82 2.85 -2.56
CA ALA A 49 -1.55 3.30 -1.99
C ALA A 49 -0.34 2.69 -2.70
N CYS A 50 -0.44 1.47 -3.23
CA CYS A 50 0.63 0.80 -3.94
C CYS A 50 0.83 1.26 -5.39
N LYS A 51 0.04 2.22 -5.92
CA LYS A 51 0.13 2.64 -7.32
C LYS A 51 1.05 3.84 -7.52
N GLY A 52 1.92 3.74 -8.52
CA GLY A 52 2.71 4.88 -9.02
C GLY A 52 3.46 5.61 -7.90
N ASP A 53 3.29 6.93 -7.83
CA ASP A 53 3.98 7.75 -6.83
C ASP A 53 3.44 7.59 -5.41
N ASN A 54 2.21 7.09 -5.23
CA ASN A 54 1.67 6.84 -3.89
C ASN A 54 2.56 5.84 -3.13
N TYR A 55 3.05 4.80 -3.81
CA TYR A 55 3.87 3.77 -3.17
C TYR A 55 5.15 4.35 -2.58
N LYS A 56 5.85 5.19 -3.36
CA LYS A 56 7.11 5.82 -2.93
C LYS A 56 6.89 6.78 -1.76
N LYS A 57 5.83 7.60 -1.83
CA LYS A 57 5.50 8.55 -0.75
C LYS A 57 5.12 7.82 0.54
N VAL A 58 4.26 6.80 0.44
CA VAL A 58 3.84 5.98 1.59
C VAL A 58 5.03 5.25 2.20
N GLN A 59 5.90 4.64 1.39
CA GLN A 59 7.11 3.98 1.87
C GLN A 59 8.02 4.95 2.64
N ALA A 60 8.30 6.13 2.06
CA ALA A 60 9.15 7.13 2.68
C ALA A 60 8.57 7.62 4.03
N ALA A 61 7.28 7.97 4.05
CA ALA A 61 6.61 8.45 5.26
C ALA A 61 6.47 7.37 6.35
N ALA A 62 6.24 6.11 5.96
CA ALA A 62 6.09 5.01 6.91
C ALA A 62 7.41 4.51 7.49
N THR A 63 8.56 4.74 6.84
CA THR A 63 9.86 4.14 7.22
C THR A 63 10.26 4.48 8.65
N GLY A 64 10.26 5.77 9.01
CA GLY A 64 10.66 6.20 10.36
C GLY A 64 9.73 5.65 11.45
N CYS A 65 8.41 5.64 11.19
CA CYS A 65 7.43 5.06 12.09
C CYS A 65 7.63 3.55 12.25
N THR A 66 7.85 2.84 11.15
CA THR A 66 8.05 1.38 11.13
C THR A 66 9.29 0.98 11.90
N VAL A 67 10.42 1.68 11.71
CA VAL A 67 11.65 1.41 12.47
C VAL A 67 11.43 1.64 13.97
N LYS A 68 10.72 2.71 14.34
CA LYS A 68 10.41 3.01 15.74
C LYS A 68 9.47 1.97 16.38
N ALA A 69 8.45 1.53 15.66
CA ALA A 69 7.40 0.66 16.20
C ALA A 69 7.75 -0.82 16.15
N CYS A 70 8.47 -1.27 15.12
CA CYS A 70 8.82 -2.67 14.90
C CYS A 70 10.27 -2.99 15.26
N GLY A 71 11.13 -1.99 15.36
CA GLY A 71 12.58 -2.17 15.40
C GLY A 71 13.17 -2.33 14.00
N GLN A 72 14.45 -1.96 13.85
CA GLN A 72 15.12 -1.95 12.54
C GLN A 72 15.16 -3.31 11.86
N ASN A 73 15.44 -4.39 12.61
CA ASN A 73 15.54 -5.73 12.05
C ASN A 73 14.18 -6.21 11.48
N VAL A 74 13.10 -6.04 12.24
CA VAL A 74 11.75 -6.43 11.78
C VAL A 74 11.31 -5.54 10.60
N ALA A 75 11.64 -4.25 10.62
CA ALA A 75 11.32 -3.34 9.53
C ALA A 75 11.94 -3.77 8.19
N VAL A 76 13.21 -4.17 8.20
CA VAL A 76 13.95 -4.56 6.98
C VAL A 76 13.63 -5.99 6.56
N GLU A 77 13.65 -6.95 7.48
CA GLU A 77 13.58 -8.38 7.16
C GLU A 77 12.14 -8.90 7.03
N GLN A 78 11.15 -8.21 7.60
CA GLN A 78 9.75 -8.69 7.61
C GLN A 78 8.80 -7.68 6.98
N VAL A 79 8.81 -6.42 7.44
CA VAL A 79 7.84 -5.43 6.95
C VAL A 79 8.09 -5.08 5.50
N LEU A 80 9.32 -4.73 5.13
CA LEU A 80 9.65 -4.37 3.75
C LEU A 80 9.28 -5.47 2.73
N PRO A 81 9.67 -6.75 2.89
CA PRO A 81 9.28 -7.79 1.95
C PRO A 81 7.76 -8.05 1.96
N ALA A 82 7.09 -7.99 3.12
CA ALA A 82 5.64 -8.14 3.19
C ALA A 82 4.91 -7.01 2.42
N VAL A 83 5.36 -5.75 2.57
CA VAL A 83 4.80 -4.60 1.85
C VAL A 83 5.09 -4.69 0.34
N LYS A 84 6.28 -5.14 -0.06
CA LYS A 84 6.60 -5.40 -1.48
C LYS A 84 5.67 -6.45 -2.07
N LYS A 85 5.49 -7.57 -1.37
CA LYS A 85 4.54 -8.62 -1.77
C LYS A 85 3.11 -8.07 -1.86
N LEU A 86 2.69 -7.26 -0.89
CA LEU A 86 1.38 -6.58 -0.88
C LEU A 86 1.17 -5.69 -2.10
N CYS A 87 2.21 -4.96 -2.50
CA CYS A 87 2.17 -4.02 -3.61
C CYS A 87 2.60 -4.59 -4.96
N GLY A 88 3.00 -5.87 -5.02
CA GLY A 88 3.57 -6.50 -6.21
C GLY A 88 4.83 -5.78 -6.73
N GLN A 89 5.72 -5.37 -5.83
CA GLN A 89 6.95 -4.60 -6.09
C GLN A 89 8.22 -5.43 -5.93
#